data_AF-A0A067PIJ0-F1
#
_entry.id   AF-A0A067PIJ0-F1
#
_cell.length_a   1.000
_cell.length_b   1.000
_cell.length_c   1.000
_cell.angle_alpha   90.00
_cell.angle_beta   90.00
_cell.angle_gamma   90.00
#
_symmetry.space_group_name_H-M   'P 1'
#
loop_
_entity.id
_entity.type
_entity.pdbx_description
1 polymer ?
#
loop_
_entity_poly.entity_id
_entity_poly.type
_entity_poly.pdbx_seq_one_letter_code
_entity_poly.pdbx_strand_id
1 'polypeptide(L)'
;RRYAIANLGDAFHAKFKFTNQLKDLGEAVKFHRKSLTFSPRPNLTRCWKLNYLGDDLHDRFILTGNVADLDESIALYREAVTLCP
;
A
#
# COMPACT_ATOMS: atom_id res chain seq x y z
N ARG A 1 -16.98 -3.86 5.43
CA ARG A 1 -15.76 -4.71 5.46
C ARG A 1 -14.67 -4.25 4.49
N ARG A 2 -14.96 -4.05 3.18
CA ARG A 2 -13.94 -3.70 2.16
C ARG A 2 -13.17 -2.40 2.47
N TYR A 3 -13.88 -1.37 2.93
CA TYR A 3 -13.29 -0.08 3.33
C TYR A 3 -12.57 -0.17 4.68
N ALA A 4 -13.18 -0.83 5.67
CA ALA A 4 -12.58 -1.00 7.00
C ALA A 4 -11.19 -1.66 6.99
N ILE A 5 -10.93 -2.57 6.03
CA ILE A 5 -9.61 -3.20 5.87
C ILE A 5 -8.56 -2.22 5.34
N ALA A 6 -8.93 -1.34 4.40
CA ALA A 6 -8.03 -0.30 3.91
C ALA A 6 -7.70 0.71 5.02
N ASN A 7 -8.73 1.16 5.75
CA ASN A 7 -8.55 2.09 6.87
C ASN A 7 -7.65 1.51 7.98
N LEU A 8 -7.67 0.20 8.19
CA LEU A 8 -6.75 -0.44 9.13
C LEU A 8 -5.31 -0.39 8.64
N GLY A 9 -5.08 -0.58 7.34
CA GLY A 9 -3.77 -0.36 6.71
C GLY A 9 -3.30 1.08 6.90
N ASP A 10 -4.17 2.06 6.63
CA ASP A 10 -3.86 3.49 6.80
C ASP A 10 -3.47 3.82 8.24
N ALA A 11 -4.18 3.25 9.22
CA ALA A 11 -3.86 3.45 10.64
C ALA A 11 -2.48 2.87 11.00
N PHE A 12 -2.11 1.71 10.46
CA PHE A 12 -0.77 1.14 10.64
C PHE A 12 0.31 1.95 9.94
N HIS A 13 0.06 2.45 8.72
CA HIS A 13 0.96 3.35 8.02
C HIS A 13 1.17 4.64 8.83
N ALA A 14 0.10 5.27 9.31
CA ALA A 14 0.20 6.48 10.13
C ALA A 14 0.98 6.21 11.42
N LYS A 15 0.75 5.07 12.07
CA LYS A 15 1.52 4.65 13.24
C LYS A 15 3.00 4.47 12.88
N PHE A 16 3.31 3.84 11.74
CA PHE A 16 4.66 3.71 11.23
C PHE A 16 5.33 5.07 11.03
N LYS A 17 4.65 6.06 10.44
CA LYS A 17 5.22 7.41 10.26
C LYS A 17 5.60 8.08 11.58
N PHE A 18 4.97 7.70 12.69
CA PHE A 18 5.32 8.19 14.02
C PHE A 18 6.39 7.33 14.72
N THR A 19 6.31 6.00 14.59
CA THR A 19 7.17 5.07 15.34
C THR A 19 8.47 4.70 14.61
N ASN A 20 8.50 4.87 13.29
CA ASN A 20 9.50 4.36 12.37
C ASN A 20 9.76 2.83 12.52
N GLN A 21 8.77 2.07 13.02
CA GLN A 21 8.91 0.65 13.24
C GLN A 21 8.49 -0.16 12.01
N LEU A 22 9.41 -0.99 11.51
CA LEU A 22 9.18 -1.88 10.37
C LEU A 22 7.99 -2.84 10.58
N LYS A 23 7.70 -3.21 11.83
CA LYS A 23 6.54 -4.05 12.17
C LYS A 23 5.21 -3.37 11.86
N ASP A 24 5.08 -2.08 12.15
CA ASP A 24 3.87 -1.32 11.87
C ASP A 24 3.68 -1.20 10.35
N LEU A 25 4.76 -0.92 9.62
CA LEU A 25 4.76 -0.88 8.16
C LEU A 25 4.41 -2.25 7.53
N GLY A 26 4.91 -3.35 8.11
CA GLY A 26 4.57 -4.70 7.67
C GLY A 26 3.07 -5.03 7.81
N GLU A 27 2.41 -4.53 8.86
CA GLU A 27 0.96 -4.68 9.00
C GLU A 27 0.19 -3.79 8.02
N ALA A 28 0.67 -2.57 7.72
CA ALA A 28 0.10 -1.72 6.68
C ALA A 28 0.07 -2.46 5.32
N VAL A 29 1.22 -2.98 4.87
CA VAL A 29 1.37 -3.74 3.61
C VAL A 29 0.39 -4.89 3.55
N LYS A 30 0.27 -5.65 4.64
CA LYS A 30 -0.63 -6.81 4.75
C LYS A 30 -2.09 -6.40 4.59
N PHE A 31 -2.53 -5.31 5.23
CA PHE A 31 -3.91 -4.87 5.14
C PHE A 31 -4.25 -4.20 3.81
N HIS A 32 -3.36 -3.37 3.25
CA HIS A 32 -3.59 -2.78 1.92
C HIS A 32 -3.58 -3.84 0.82
N ARG A 33 -2.66 -4.82 0.86
CA ARG A 33 -2.67 -5.98 -0.08
C ARG A 33 -3.97 -6.78 0.03
N LYS A 34 -4.44 -7.04 1.25
CA LYS A 34 -5.74 -7.69 1.46
C LYS A 34 -6.89 -6.84 0.93
N SER A 35 -6.82 -5.51 1.08
CA SER A 35 -7.86 -4.59 0.61
C SER A 35 -8.03 -4.62 -0.93
N LEU A 36 -6.92 -4.83 -1.67
CA LEU A 36 -6.91 -4.92 -3.13
C LEU A 36 -7.69 -6.13 -3.64
N THR A 37 -7.66 -7.26 -2.92
CA THR A 37 -8.43 -8.47 -3.29
C THR A 37 -9.93 -8.23 -3.35
N PHE A 38 -10.44 -7.18 -2.68
CA PHE A 38 -11.85 -6.81 -2.70
C PHE A 38 -12.22 -5.80 -3.80
N SER A 39 -11.24 -5.33 -4.57
CA SER A 39 -11.40 -4.40 -5.69
C SER A 39 -10.73 -4.97 -6.94
N PRO A 40 -11.25 -6.09 -7.51
CA PRO A 40 -10.62 -6.73 -8.68
C PRO A 40 -10.85 -5.97 -9.99
N ARG A 41 -11.86 -5.08 -10.04
CA ARG A 41 -12.17 -4.32 -11.26
C ARG A 41 -11.41 -2.98 -11.28
N PRO A 42 -10.92 -2.56 -12.46
CA PRO A 42 -10.45 -1.19 -12.71
C PRO A 42 -11.48 -0.15 -12.25
N ASN A 43 -11.15 0.65 -11.24
CA ASN A 43 -11.94 1.80 -10.79
C ASN A 43 -11.11 2.71 -9.87
N LEU A 44 -11.64 3.90 -9.55
CA LEU A 44 -10.98 4.87 -8.67
C LEU A 44 -10.64 4.30 -7.29
N THR A 45 -11.51 3.45 -6.73
CA THR A 45 -11.24 2.78 -5.45
C THR A 45 -10.03 1.85 -5.53
N ARG A 46 -9.85 1.15 -6.65
CA ARG A 46 -8.66 0.32 -6.90
C ARG A 46 -7.43 1.19 -7.06
N CYS A 47 -7.53 2.29 -7.80
CA CYS A 47 -6.42 3.24 -7.95
C CYS A 47 -5.87 3.70 -6.58
N TRP A 48 -6.74 4.17 -5.67
CA TRP A 48 -6.30 4.61 -4.34
C TRP A 48 -5.64 3.51 -3.52
N LYS A 49 -6.19 2.28 -3.57
CA LYS A 49 -5.61 1.13 -2.87
C LYS A 49 -4.24 0.70 -3.44
N LEU A 50 -4.03 0.86 -4.74
CA LEU A 50 -2.73 0.62 -5.37
C LEU A 50 -1.71 1.65 -4.89
N ASN A 51 -2.09 2.93 -4.81
CA ASN A 51 -1.22 3.98 -4.27
C ASN A 51 -0.84 3.69 -2.82
N TYR A 52 -1.80 3.36 -1.94
CA TYR A 52 -1.50 3.07 -0.55
C TYR A 52 -0.51 1.91 -0.37
N LEU A 53 -0.71 0.80 -1.10
CA LEU A 53 0.24 -0.31 -1.06
C LEU A 53 1.60 0.08 -1.66
N GLY A 54 1.61 0.88 -2.73
CA GLY A 54 2.82 1.42 -3.33
C GLY A 54 3.63 2.24 -2.34
N ASP A 55 2.98 3.13 -1.58
CA ASP A 55 3.59 3.99 -0.57
C ASP A 55 4.21 3.17 0.55
N ASP A 56 3.48 2.16 1.06
CA ASP A 56 3.99 1.26 2.10
C ASP A 56 5.27 0.53 1.66
N LEU A 57 5.28 0.02 0.43
CA LEU A 57 6.42 -0.73 -0.13
C LEU A 57 7.60 0.18 -0.43
N HIS A 58 7.36 1.39 -0.91
CA HIS A 58 8.39 2.40 -1.12
C HIS A 58 9.04 2.78 0.22
N ASP A 59 8.25 3.09 1.25
CA ASP A 59 8.76 3.37 2.60
C ASP A 59 9.57 2.18 3.13
N ARG A 60 9.13 0.95 2.87
CA ARG A 60 9.82 -0.26 3.31
C ARG A 60 11.17 -0.42 2.61
N PHE A 61 11.24 -0.11 1.32
CA PHE A 61 12.49 -0.04 0.57
C PHE A 61 13.44 0.99 1.19
N ILE A 62 12.97 2.20 1.49
CA ILE A 62 13.81 3.26 2.09
C ILE A 62 14.47 2.79 3.40
N LEU A 63 13.78 1.98 4.20
CA LEU A 63 14.29 1.48 5.47
C LEU A 63 15.18 0.24 5.35
N THR A 64 14.92 -0.63 4.37
CA THR A 64 15.53 -1.97 4.32
C THR A 64 16.52 -2.13 3.17
N GLY A 65 16.47 -1.26 2.16
CA GLY A 65 17.19 -1.43 0.90
C GLY A 65 16.68 -2.59 0.03
N ASN A 66 15.53 -3.18 0.36
CA ASN A 66 14.99 -4.31 -0.40
C ASN A 66 14.43 -3.86 -1.76
N VAL A 67 15.23 -4.05 -2.81
CA VAL A 67 14.88 -3.62 -4.18
C VAL A 67 13.59 -4.26 -4.69
N ALA A 68 13.25 -5.48 -4.25
CA ALA A 68 12.00 -6.13 -4.66
C ALA A 68 10.75 -5.35 -4.23
N ASP A 69 10.82 -4.65 -3.08
CA ASP A 69 9.72 -3.79 -2.63
C ASP A 69 9.58 -2.55 -3.50
N LEU A 70 10.72 -1.98 -3.93
CA LEU A 70 10.72 -0.84 -4.86
C LEU A 70 10.16 -1.24 -6.23
N ASP A 71 10.57 -2.39 -6.76
CA ASP A 71 10.08 -2.89 -8.04
C ASP A 71 8.56 -3.13 -8.00
N GLU A 72 8.04 -3.71 -6.92
CA GLU A 72 6.59 -3.90 -6.73
C GLU A 72 5.87 -2.55 -6.58
N SER A 73 6.42 -1.61 -5.81
CA SER A 73 5.87 -0.25 -5.65
C SER A 73 5.73 0.46 -7.00
N ILE A 74 6.77 0.43 -7.84
CA ILE A 74 6.75 1.02 -9.19
C ILE A 74 5.67 0.37 -10.07
N ALA A 75 5.53 -0.96 -10.01
CA ALA A 75 4.50 -1.66 -10.77
C ALA A 75 3.09 -1.24 -10.35
N LEU A 76 2.85 -1.09 -9.03
CA LEU A 76 1.57 -0.66 -8.49
C LEU A 76 1.24 0.78 -8.88
N TYR A 77 2.21 1.71 -8.80
CA TYR A 77 2.00 3.08 -9.23
C TYR A 77 1.73 3.19 -10.73
N ARG A 78 2.44 2.40 -11.57
CA ARG A 78 2.15 2.33 -13.01
C ARG A 78 0.72 1.88 -13.27
N GLU A 79 0.25 0.85 -12.56
CA GLU A 79 -1.15 0.44 -12.65
C GLU A 79 -2.09 1.57 -12.19
N ALA A 80 -1.80 2.23 -11.06
CA ALA A 80 -2.62 3.33 -10.54
C ALA A 80 -2.76 4.48 -11.54
N VAL A 81 -1.68 4.89 -12.22
CA VAL A 81 -1.69 5.92 -13.28
C VAL A 81 -2.63 5.55 -14.43
N THR A 82 -2.79 4.26 -14.76
CA THR A 82 -3.74 3.85 -15.81
C THR A 82 -5.20 3.89 -15.37
N LEU A 83 -5.46 3.92 -14.05
CA LEU A 83 -6.79 3.84 -13.46
C LEU A 83 -7.32 5.18 -12.93
N CYS A 84 -6.43 6.08 -12.54
CA CYS A 84 -6.75 7.43 -12.13
C CYS A 84 -6.65 8.39 -13.33
N PRO A 85 -7.71 9.17 -13.63
CA PRO A 85 -7.64 10.29 -14.56
C PRO A 85 -6.65 11.38 -14.12
#